data_AF-A0A2A2YBP7-F1
#
_entry.id   AF-A0A2A2YBP7-F1
#
_cell.length_a   1.000
_cell.length_b   1.000
_cell.length_c   1.000
_cell.angle_alpha   90.00
_cell.angle_beta   90.00
_cell.angle_gamma   90.00
#
_symmetry.space_group_name_H-M   'P 1'
#
loop_
_entity.id
_entity.type
_entity.pdbx_description
1 polymer ?
#
loop_
_entity_poly.entity_id
_entity_poly.type
_entity_poly.pdbx_seq_one_letter_code
_entity_poly.pdbx_strand_id
1 'polypeptide(L)'
;MNLPFLHLIALSLYALSCITGLGQEKNGPRELRLLPVGDMPPFRQEIRDGVRYELEPDPGSEPPQMISIPLTKKKSVTVQLALGTFTESLPLPATLQMCRLQKAQGDETELWSQIQLPEQGDCAVILWRDPQKNTWDVVRSMVIPEGPVTFPAGSARLVNTLTANSRWVFAHKTIEVKAGGVVVEKLPAESVPVQVSVRDAEQNWRVVFQSAIGQGDDERSNVILYRADGEEVRNPVKLINLREQVNPEPVGVVTPP
;
A
#
# COMPACT_ATOMS: atom_id res chain seq x y z
N MET A 1 -64.07 4.47 -16.23
CA MET A 1 -65.01 3.34 -16.14
C MET A 1 -64.38 2.12 -16.80
N ASN A 2 -64.09 1.12 -15.97
CA ASN A 2 -64.16 -0.33 -16.18
C ASN A 2 -63.28 -1.02 -17.23
N LEU A 3 -62.17 -1.57 -16.71
CA LEU A 3 -61.62 -2.92 -16.94
C LEU A 3 -62.72 -4.02 -16.96
N PRO A 4 -62.51 -5.22 -17.59
CA PRO A 4 -61.72 -6.27 -16.92
C PRO A 4 -61.00 -7.34 -17.78
N PHE A 5 -59.92 -7.88 -17.17
CA PHE A 5 -59.51 -9.29 -17.08
C PHE A 5 -59.60 -10.24 -18.30
N LEU A 6 -58.46 -10.84 -18.66
CA LEU A 6 -58.27 -12.29 -18.50
C LEU A 6 -56.78 -12.71 -18.50
N HIS A 7 -56.44 -13.59 -17.56
CA HIS A 7 -55.14 -14.20 -17.29
C HIS A 7 -54.82 -15.39 -18.22
N LEU A 8 -53.52 -15.64 -18.48
CA LEU A 8 -52.92 -16.99 -18.51
C LEU A 8 -51.38 -16.82 -18.43
N ILE A 9 -50.76 -17.00 -17.26
CA ILE A 9 -50.02 -18.20 -16.82
C ILE A 9 -48.92 -18.64 -17.81
N ALA A 10 -47.68 -18.22 -17.52
CA ALA A 10 -46.47 -18.98 -17.85
C ALA A 10 -45.53 -18.87 -16.64
N LEU A 11 -45.78 -19.74 -15.66
CA LEU A 11 -44.93 -20.03 -14.53
C LEU A 11 -43.95 -21.13 -14.94
N SER A 12 -42.71 -21.06 -14.45
CA SER A 12 -41.78 -22.18 -14.21
C SER A 12 -40.59 -22.35 -15.17
N LEU A 13 -39.43 -22.53 -14.54
CA LEU A 13 -38.11 -22.95 -15.03
C LEU A 13 -37.21 -21.88 -15.69
N TYR A 14 -36.46 -21.16 -14.85
CA TYR A 14 -34.98 -21.12 -14.95
C TYR A 14 -34.37 -20.77 -13.58
N ALA A 15 -34.64 -21.65 -12.61
CA ALA A 15 -33.81 -21.78 -11.42
C ALA A 15 -32.84 -22.94 -11.68
N LEU A 16 -31.66 -22.67 -12.24
CA LEU A 16 -30.42 -23.45 -12.08
C LEU A 16 -29.30 -22.84 -12.94
N SER A 17 -28.50 -21.96 -12.33
CA SER A 17 -27.08 -21.78 -12.66
C SER A 17 -26.35 -21.15 -11.46
N CYS A 18 -26.74 -21.56 -10.25
CA CYS A 18 -25.78 -21.71 -9.18
C CYS A 18 -25.14 -23.09 -9.38
N ILE A 19 -23.83 -23.19 -9.13
CA ILE A 19 -22.96 -24.37 -9.30
C ILE A 19 -22.15 -24.34 -10.61
N THR A 20 -21.20 -23.40 -10.67
CA THR A 20 -19.79 -23.73 -10.95
C THR A 20 -18.99 -23.01 -9.86
N GLY A 21 -17.97 -23.55 -9.21
CA GLY A 21 -17.54 -24.90 -8.97
C GLY A 21 -16.71 -24.81 -7.69
N LEU A 22 -16.76 -25.84 -6.86
CA LEU A 22 -15.92 -26.00 -5.68
C LEU A 22 -14.45 -26.00 -6.10
N GLY A 23 -13.78 -24.85 -5.99
CA GLY A 23 -12.37 -24.79 -5.67
C GLY A 23 -12.28 -24.44 -4.19
N GLN A 24 -12.02 -25.42 -3.32
CA GLN A 24 -11.43 -25.11 -2.03
C GLN A 24 -10.10 -24.41 -2.31
N GLU A 25 -10.05 -23.09 -2.30
CA GLU A 25 -8.80 -22.44 -1.98
C GLU A 25 -8.53 -22.79 -0.51
N LYS A 26 -7.72 -23.84 -0.34
CA LYS A 26 -7.03 -24.09 0.91
C LYS A 26 -6.49 -22.75 1.39
N ASN A 27 -6.87 -22.38 2.60
CA ASN A 27 -6.22 -21.36 3.42
C ASN A 27 -4.71 -21.62 3.46
N GLY A 28 -4.02 -21.21 2.39
CA GLY A 28 -2.58 -21.33 2.24
C GLY A 28 -1.87 -20.39 3.21
N PRO A 29 -0.57 -20.55 3.40
CA PRO A 29 0.22 -19.51 4.05
C PRO A 29 0.01 -18.21 3.27
N ARG A 30 -0.30 -17.14 4.00
CA ARG A 30 -0.44 -15.80 3.44
C ARG A 30 0.80 -15.01 3.77
N GLU A 31 1.16 -14.06 2.94
CA GLU A 31 2.30 -13.17 3.17
C GLU A 31 1.85 -11.74 3.46
N LEU A 32 2.61 -11.08 4.33
CA LEU A 32 2.47 -9.67 4.66
C LEU A 32 3.79 -8.95 4.43
N ARG A 33 3.73 -7.81 3.74
CA ARG A 33 4.83 -6.83 3.73
C ARG A 33 4.36 -5.51 4.29
N LEU A 34 5.21 -4.81 5.01
CA LEU A 34 4.93 -3.48 5.54
C LEU A 34 5.79 -2.45 4.81
N LEU A 35 5.22 -1.27 4.52
CA LEU A 35 5.94 -0.17 3.90
C LEU A 35 5.60 1.15 4.61
N PRO A 36 6.46 1.61 5.52
CA PRO A 36 6.42 2.98 6.02
C PRO A 36 6.78 3.96 4.91
N VAL A 37 5.91 4.92 4.60
CA VAL A 37 6.17 6.03 3.66
C VAL A 37 6.12 7.37 4.39
N GLY A 38 7.07 8.23 4.06
CA GLY A 38 7.32 9.51 4.71
C GLY A 38 8.74 9.96 4.40
N ASP A 39 9.10 11.16 4.84
CA ASP A 39 10.48 11.62 4.74
C ASP A 39 11.26 11.30 6.02
N MET A 40 12.56 11.11 5.83
CA MET A 40 13.49 11.10 6.95
C MET A 40 13.46 12.46 7.66
N PRO A 41 13.54 12.49 9.00
CA PRO A 41 13.75 13.73 9.74
C PRO A 41 15.00 14.45 9.22
N PRO A 42 15.00 15.79 9.19
CA PRO A 42 16.17 16.53 8.76
C PRO A 42 17.33 16.27 9.71
N PHE A 43 18.53 16.18 9.15
CA PHE A 43 19.76 16.13 9.93
C PHE A 43 19.93 17.42 10.74
N ARG A 44 20.19 17.28 12.04
CA ARG A 44 20.36 18.42 12.96
C ARG A 44 21.70 18.33 13.67
N GLN A 45 22.38 19.47 13.77
CA GLN A 45 23.62 19.60 14.52
C GLN A 45 23.62 20.83 15.41
N GLU A 46 24.34 20.72 16.50
CA GLU A 46 24.66 21.83 17.39
C GLU A 46 26.17 21.93 17.58
N ILE A 47 26.67 23.15 17.78
CA ILE A 47 28.07 23.38 18.12
C ILE A 47 28.15 23.65 19.62
N ARG A 48 28.82 22.77 20.36
CA ARG A 48 29.13 22.95 21.78
C ARG A 48 30.65 22.99 21.94
N ASP A 49 31.18 24.07 22.50
CA ASP A 49 32.62 24.27 22.72
C ASP A 49 33.51 24.06 21.47
N GLY A 50 33.00 24.47 20.31
CA GLY A 50 33.72 24.32 19.03
C GLY A 50 33.64 22.91 18.41
N VAL A 51 32.93 21.96 19.03
CA VAL A 51 32.71 20.60 18.52
C VAL A 51 31.27 20.48 17.99
N ARG A 52 31.11 19.85 16.82
CA ARG A 52 29.80 19.54 16.23
C ARG A 52 29.24 18.26 16.83
N TYR A 53 28.03 18.33 17.38
CA TYR A 53 27.26 17.19 17.86
C TYR A 53 26.05 17.01 16.96
N GLU A 54 25.80 15.77 16.55
CA GLU A 54 24.56 15.38 15.90
C GLU A 54 23.46 15.27 16.95
N LEU A 55 22.31 15.88 16.65
CA LEU A 55 21.12 15.79 17.48
C LEU A 55 20.28 14.61 17.01
N GLU A 56 19.82 13.80 17.95
CA GLU A 56 18.86 12.75 17.66
C GLU A 56 17.58 13.33 17.03
N PRO A 57 16.89 12.55 16.16
CA PRO A 57 15.57 12.93 15.68
C PRO A 57 14.58 13.16 16.81
N ASP A 58 13.62 14.08 16.61
CA ASP A 58 12.56 14.29 17.60
C ASP A 58 11.73 13.00 17.79
N PRO A 59 11.25 12.71 19.01
CA PRO A 59 10.34 11.59 19.24
C PRO A 59 9.14 11.62 18.28
N GLY A 60 8.81 10.47 17.69
CA GLY A 60 7.71 10.34 16.72
C GLY A 60 8.01 10.89 15.33
N SER A 61 9.21 11.43 15.07
CA SER A 61 9.62 11.84 13.72
C SER A 61 9.94 10.66 12.80
N GLU A 62 10.26 9.49 13.37
CA GLU A 62 10.49 8.22 12.67
C GLU A 62 9.52 7.13 13.13
N PRO A 63 9.20 6.12 12.29
CA PRO A 63 8.46 4.94 12.74
C PRO A 63 9.28 4.16 13.78
N PRO A 64 8.64 3.36 14.65
CA PRO A 64 9.37 2.45 15.54
C PRO A 64 10.28 1.55 14.70
N GLN A 65 11.59 1.55 15.02
CA GLN A 65 12.58 0.79 14.25
C GLN A 65 12.31 -0.70 14.25
N MET A 66 11.78 -1.23 15.36
CA MET A 66 11.40 -2.63 15.51
C MET A 66 9.95 -2.72 15.96
N ILE A 67 9.17 -3.55 15.28
CA ILE A 67 7.82 -3.89 15.70
C ILE A 67 7.67 -5.40 15.88
N SER A 68 6.86 -5.78 16.87
CA SER A 68 6.43 -7.16 17.12
C SER A 68 5.01 -7.33 16.61
N ILE A 69 4.77 -8.43 15.89
CA ILE A 69 3.47 -8.83 15.39
C ILE A 69 3.11 -10.19 16.03
N PRO A 70 2.15 -10.23 16.97
CA PRO A 70 1.68 -11.48 17.55
C PRO A 70 0.87 -12.26 16.50
N LEU A 71 1.41 -13.38 16.04
CA LEU A 71 0.74 -14.29 15.11
C LEU A 71 -0.23 -15.23 15.83
N THR A 72 0.11 -15.62 17.06
CA THR A 72 -0.73 -16.42 17.98
C THR A 72 -0.44 -16.02 19.42
N LYS A 73 -1.14 -16.61 20.40
CA LYS A 73 -0.85 -16.40 21.84
C LYS A 73 0.58 -16.77 22.27
N LYS A 74 1.29 -17.59 21.49
CA LYS A 74 2.62 -18.11 21.85
C LYS A 74 3.73 -17.74 20.85
N LYS A 75 3.37 -17.08 19.74
CA LYS A 75 4.30 -16.79 18.64
C LYS A 75 4.10 -15.36 18.18
N SER A 76 5.19 -14.60 18.17
CA SER A 76 5.32 -13.31 17.50
C SER A 76 6.42 -13.37 16.45
N VAL A 77 6.37 -12.45 15.51
CA VAL A 77 7.49 -12.14 14.62
C VAL A 77 7.90 -10.70 14.87
N THR A 78 9.20 -10.45 14.96
CA THR A 78 9.74 -9.09 15.06
C THR A 78 10.27 -8.70 13.70
N VAL A 79 9.95 -7.49 13.26
CA VAL A 79 10.36 -6.96 11.96
C VAL A 79 10.93 -5.56 12.11
N GLN A 80 11.98 -5.28 11.36
CA GLN A 80 12.58 -3.96 11.27
C GLN A 80 11.80 -3.10 10.27
N LEU A 81 11.45 -1.88 10.68
CA LEU A 81 10.85 -0.89 9.80
C LEU A 81 11.90 0.12 9.34
N ALA A 82 11.84 0.47 8.07
CA ALA A 82 12.61 1.54 7.47
C ALA A 82 11.73 2.35 6.51
N LEU A 83 11.89 3.67 6.49
CA LEU A 83 11.14 4.54 5.58
C LEU A 83 11.49 4.21 4.12
N GLY A 84 10.45 4.13 3.28
CA GLY A 84 10.58 3.91 1.85
C GLY A 84 11.02 2.50 1.46
N THR A 85 11.08 1.55 2.39
CA THR A 85 11.52 0.17 2.12
C THR A 85 10.48 -0.82 2.59
N PHE A 86 10.14 -1.80 1.74
CA PHE A 86 9.29 -2.92 2.14
C PHE A 86 10.06 -3.80 3.12
N THR A 87 9.36 -4.32 4.13
CA THR A 87 9.87 -5.45 4.91
C THR A 87 9.98 -6.70 4.03
N GLU A 88 10.77 -7.67 4.49
CA GLU A 88 10.67 -9.04 3.96
C GLU A 88 9.24 -9.58 4.11
N SER A 89 8.90 -10.57 3.28
CA SER A 89 7.62 -11.28 3.38
C SER A 89 7.49 -11.96 4.74
N LEU A 90 6.47 -11.56 5.49
CA LEU A 90 6.14 -12.11 6.80
C LEU A 90 5.05 -13.16 6.64
N PRO A 91 5.26 -14.40 7.14
CA PRO A 91 4.23 -15.42 7.08
C PRO A 91 3.09 -15.11 8.05
N LEU A 92 1.87 -15.02 7.51
CA LEU A 92 0.63 -14.82 8.24
C LEU A 92 -0.18 -16.11 8.36
N PRO A 93 -0.71 -16.42 9.56
CA PRO A 93 -1.75 -17.43 9.71
C PRO A 93 -2.99 -17.02 8.91
N ALA A 94 -3.60 -17.97 8.20
CA ALA A 94 -4.81 -17.70 7.42
C ALA A 94 -5.98 -17.16 8.25
N THR A 95 -6.04 -17.48 9.54
CA THR A 95 -7.08 -17.02 10.47
C THR A 95 -6.84 -15.61 11.02
N LEU A 96 -5.67 -15.01 10.78
CA LEU A 96 -5.32 -13.71 11.34
C LEU A 96 -5.95 -12.59 10.51
N GLN A 97 -7.14 -12.14 10.92
CA GLN A 97 -7.85 -11.03 10.30
C GLN A 97 -7.46 -9.67 10.89
N MET A 98 -6.99 -9.64 12.14
CA MET A 98 -6.62 -8.40 12.82
C MET A 98 -5.14 -8.42 13.18
N CYS A 99 -4.34 -7.65 12.47
CA CYS A 99 -2.92 -7.52 12.71
C CYS A 99 -2.66 -6.41 13.74
N ARG A 100 -2.04 -6.76 14.87
CA ARG A 100 -1.60 -5.81 15.88
C ARG A 100 -0.12 -5.55 15.70
N LEU A 101 0.26 -4.30 15.48
CA LEU A 101 1.64 -3.88 15.44
C LEU A 101 2.00 -3.35 16.82
N GLN A 102 3.01 -3.91 17.47
CA GLN A 102 3.47 -3.49 18.79
C GLN A 102 4.88 -2.93 18.69
N LYS A 103 5.19 -1.82 19.37
CA LYS A 103 6.58 -1.34 19.50
C LYS A 103 7.39 -2.41 20.23
N ALA A 104 8.53 -2.82 19.67
CA ALA A 104 9.45 -3.74 20.33
C ALA A 104 10.61 -2.93 20.93
N GLN A 105 10.41 -2.38 22.13
CA GLN A 105 11.43 -1.66 22.89
C GLN A 105 11.66 -2.34 24.24
N GLY A 106 12.78 -3.06 24.36
CA GLY A 106 13.09 -3.84 25.58
C GLY A 106 12.11 -5.00 25.80
N ASP A 107 11.75 -5.25 27.06
CA ASP A 107 10.82 -6.33 27.46
C ASP A 107 9.34 -5.92 27.36
N GLU A 108 9.05 -4.65 27.05
CA GLU A 108 7.69 -4.12 26.98
C GLU A 108 7.18 -4.04 25.53
N THR A 109 5.97 -4.54 25.29
CA THR A 109 5.29 -4.43 23.99
C THR A 109 4.11 -3.47 24.11
N GLU A 110 4.27 -2.25 23.60
CA GLU A 110 3.18 -1.25 23.52
C GLU A 110 2.44 -1.39 22.19
N LEU A 111 1.10 -1.37 22.19
CA LEU A 111 0.32 -1.37 20.95
C LEU A 111 0.58 -0.07 20.18
N TRP A 112 1.11 -0.18 18.96
CA TRP A 112 1.36 0.94 18.07
C TRP A 112 0.23 1.17 17.07
N SER A 113 -0.27 0.09 16.46
CA SER A 113 -1.35 0.16 15.49
C SER A 113 -2.11 -1.16 15.41
N GLN A 114 -3.33 -1.09 14.86
CA GLN A 114 -4.16 -2.25 14.61
C GLN A 114 -4.76 -2.14 13.20
N ILE A 115 -4.56 -3.17 12.38
CA ILE A 115 -4.89 -3.18 10.95
C ILE A 115 -5.78 -4.38 10.65
N GLN A 116 -6.93 -4.12 10.03
CA GLN A 116 -7.79 -5.16 9.48
C GLN A 116 -7.17 -5.68 8.18
N LEU A 117 -6.82 -6.96 8.16
CA LEU A 117 -6.31 -7.66 6.98
C LEU A 117 -7.48 -8.28 6.20
N PRO A 118 -7.32 -8.50 4.87
CA PRO A 118 -8.28 -9.29 4.10
C PRO A 118 -8.35 -10.72 4.66
N GLU A 119 -9.42 -11.45 4.36
CA GLU A 119 -9.56 -12.84 4.81
C GLU A 119 -8.63 -13.79 4.06
N GLN A 120 -8.34 -13.47 2.80
CA GLN A 120 -7.58 -14.31 1.87
C GLN A 120 -6.57 -13.48 1.09
N GLY A 121 -5.59 -14.18 0.51
CA GLY A 121 -4.54 -13.60 -0.32
C GLY A 121 -3.43 -12.90 0.46
N ASP A 122 -2.32 -12.71 -0.25
CA ASP A 122 -1.19 -11.93 0.22
C ASP A 122 -1.54 -10.46 0.20
N CYS A 123 -0.91 -9.69 1.09
CA CYS A 123 -1.11 -8.25 1.10
C CYS A 123 0.15 -7.49 1.50
N ALA A 124 0.19 -6.25 1.08
CA ALA A 124 1.09 -5.25 1.63
C ALA A 124 0.27 -4.24 2.44
N VAL A 125 0.91 -3.61 3.43
CA VAL A 125 0.34 -2.50 4.17
C VAL A 125 1.25 -1.30 4.03
N ILE A 126 0.72 -0.23 3.47
CA ILE A 126 1.38 1.07 3.44
C ILE A 126 1.03 1.78 4.74
N LEU A 127 2.05 2.28 5.43
CA LEU A 127 1.95 2.98 6.71
C LEU A 127 2.44 4.42 6.51
N TRP A 128 1.74 5.41 7.05
CA TRP A 128 2.18 6.80 7.00
C TRP A 128 1.66 7.56 8.21
N ARG A 129 2.27 8.71 8.51
CA ARG A 129 1.82 9.56 9.62
C ARG A 129 0.42 10.10 9.36
N ASP A 130 -0.37 10.23 10.42
CA ASP A 130 -1.61 10.97 10.33
C ASP A 130 -1.33 12.43 9.93
N PRO A 131 -2.00 12.96 8.88
CA PRO A 131 -1.68 14.28 8.37
C PRO A 131 -2.07 15.42 9.34
N GLN A 132 -2.95 15.18 10.31
CA GLN A 132 -3.29 16.20 11.31
C GLN A 132 -2.32 16.16 12.50
N LYS A 133 -1.84 14.97 12.88
CA LYS A 133 -0.93 14.81 14.02
C LYS A 133 0.54 14.95 13.66
N ASN A 134 0.91 14.63 12.42
CA ASN A 134 2.29 14.68 11.91
C ASN A 134 3.31 13.94 12.79
N THR A 135 2.91 12.81 13.40
CA THR A 135 3.78 11.95 14.21
C THR A 135 3.53 10.49 13.84
N TRP A 136 4.57 9.67 13.92
CA TRP A 136 4.44 8.23 13.81
C TRP A 136 3.76 7.57 15.00
N ASP A 137 3.56 8.28 16.11
CA ASP A 137 2.72 7.76 17.22
C ASP A 137 1.25 7.64 16.83
N VAL A 138 0.81 8.37 15.80
CA VAL A 138 -0.52 8.22 15.20
C VAL A 138 -0.36 7.85 13.74
N VAL A 139 -0.35 6.55 13.47
CA VAL A 139 -0.12 5.99 12.14
C VAL A 139 -1.44 5.71 11.41
N ARG A 140 -1.49 6.06 10.13
CA ARG A 140 -2.51 5.65 9.16
C ARG A 140 -2.01 4.46 8.36
N SER A 141 -2.93 3.65 7.88
CA SER A 141 -2.61 2.46 7.13
C SER A 141 -3.57 2.24 5.95
N MET A 142 -3.06 1.56 4.93
CA MET A 142 -3.82 1.10 3.77
C MET A 142 -3.36 -0.30 3.42
N VAL A 143 -4.30 -1.23 3.36
CA VAL A 143 -4.03 -2.60 2.93
C VAL A 143 -4.25 -2.70 1.43
N ILE A 144 -3.25 -3.22 0.73
CA ILE A 144 -3.28 -3.43 -0.71
C ILE A 144 -3.11 -4.92 -1.01
N PRO A 145 -3.95 -5.52 -1.87
CA PRO A 145 -3.83 -6.93 -2.21
C PRO A 145 -2.61 -7.16 -3.08
N GLU A 146 -1.83 -8.18 -2.77
CA GLU A 146 -0.66 -8.64 -3.55
C GLU A 146 -1.03 -9.86 -4.39
N GLY A 147 -0.10 -10.28 -5.25
CA GLY A 147 -0.23 -11.47 -6.08
C GLY A 147 -0.48 -11.18 -7.56
N PRO A 148 -0.30 -12.20 -8.43
CA PRO A 148 -0.28 -12.04 -9.88
C PRO A 148 -1.64 -11.64 -10.49
N VAL A 149 -2.75 -11.88 -9.79
CA VAL A 149 -4.09 -11.53 -10.27
C VAL A 149 -4.42 -10.06 -9.99
N THR A 150 -4.14 -9.59 -8.78
CA THR A 150 -4.49 -8.24 -8.31
C THR A 150 -3.43 -7.20 -8.67
N PHE A 151 -2.18 -7.64 -8.82
CA PHE A 151 -1.05 -6.82 -9.21
C PHE A 151 -0.17 -7.59 -10.19
N PRO A 152 -0.55 -7.70 -11.48
CA PRO A 152 0.18 -8.48 -12.47
C PRO A 152 1.55 -7.87 -12.82
N ALA A 153 2.45 -8.68 -13.39
CA ALA A 153 3.70 -8.17 -13.97
C ALA A 153 3.41 -7.21 -15.15
N GLY A 154 4.34 -6.29 -15.43
CA GLY A 154 4.13 -5.23 -16.42
C GLY A 154 3.19 -4.11 -15.96
N SER A 155 2.86 -4.06 -14.67
CA SER A 155 1.93 -3.06 -14.13
C SER A 155 2.53 -2.22 -13.02
N ALA A 156 1.99 -1.02 -12.87
CA ALA A 156 2.27 -0.12 -11.77
C ALA A 156 1.00 0.12 -10.94
N ARG A 157 1.16 0.05 -9.63
CA ARG A 157 0.14 0.42 -8.65
C ARG A 157 0.33 1.89 -8.27
N LEU A 158 -0.59 2.74 -8.70
CA LEU A 158 -0.66 4.16 -8.35
C LEU A 158 -1.42 4.29 -7.02
N VAL A 159 -0.73 4.69 -5.96
CA VAL A 159 -1.28 4.81 -4.62
C VAL A 159 -1.32 6.28 -4.21
N ASN A 160 -2.47 6.71 -3.69
CA ASN A 160 -2.66 8.04 -3.16
C ASN A 160 -2.95 8.00 -1.65
N THR A 161 -1.93 8.26 -0.81
CA THR A 161 -2.11 8.30 0.65
C THR A 161 -2.60 9.66 1.16
N LEU A 162 -2.80 10.63 0.26
CA LEU A 162 -3.25 11.98 0.59
C LEU A 162 -4.75 12.01 0.93
N THR A 163 -5.16 13.10 1.57
CA THR A 163 -6.58 13.42 1.86
C THR A 163 -7.31 14.06 0.68
N ALA A 164 -6.61 14.33 -0.43
CA ALA A 164 -7.16 14.90 -1.65
C ALA A 164 -6.96 13.96 -2.85
N ASN A 165 -7.80 14.09 -3.87
CA ASN A 165 -7.64 13.34 -5.12
C ASN A 165 -6.36 13.79 -5.84
N SER A 166 -5.74 12.83 -6.53
CA SER A 166 -4.59 13.06 -7.41
C SER A 166 -4.96 12.75 -8.85
N ARG A 167 -4.35 13.49 -9.78
CA ARG A 167 -4.47 13.30 -11.21
C ARG A 167 -3.10 12.96 -11.77
N TRP A 168 -3.03 11.84 -12.46
CA TRP A 168 -1.83 11.29 -13.07
C TRP A 168 -1.98 11.34 -14.57
N VAL A 169 -1.08 12.05 -15.25
CA VAL A 169 -1.09 12.19 -16.70
C VAL A 169 0.13 11.45 -17.23
N PHE A 170 -0.13 10.41 -18.04
CA PHE A 170 0.86 9.59 -18.73
C PHE A 170 0.70 9.81 -20.23
N ALA A 171 1.62 10.52 -20.87
CA ALA A 171 1.52 10.87 -22.30
C ALA A 171 0.11 11.37 -22.71
N HIS A 172 -0.76 10.51 -23.25
CA HIS A 172 -2.13 10.80 -23.71
C HIS A 172 -3.24 10.26 -22.78
N LYS A 173 -2.89 9.64 -21.65
CA LYS A 173 -3.82 9.06 -20.68
C LYS A 173 -3.85 9.87 -19.39
N THR A 174 -5.05 10.14 -18.87
CA THR A 174 -5.23 10.77 -17.55
C THR A 174 -5.98 9.81 -16.63
N ILE A 175 -5.45 9.60 -15.43
CA ILE A 175 -6.01 8.73 -14.38
C ILE A 175 -6.24 9.59 -13.15
N GLU A 176 -7.45 9.57 -12.60
CA GLU A 176 -7.73 10.18 -11.30
C GLU A 176 -7.73 9.09 -10.23
N VAL A 177 -6.90 9.28 -9.20
CA VAL A 177 -6.84 8.38 -8.04
C VAL A 177 -7.41 9.14 -6.85
N LYS A 178 -8.51 8.61 -6.30
CA LYS A 178 -9.20 9.20 -5.14
C LYS A 178 -8.27 9.32 -3.93
N ALA A 179 -8.59 10.22 -3.00
CA ALA A 179 -7.95 10.24 -1.69
C ALA A 179 -8.03 8.85 -1.02
N GLY A 180 -6.91 8.34 -0.52
CA GLY A 180 -6.83 6.97 0.02
C GLY A 180 -7.07 5.86 -1.02
N GLY A 181 -6.97 6.20 -2.32
CA GLY A 181 -7.28 5.29 -3.43
C GLY A 181 -6.05 4.60 -4.01
N VAL A 182 -6.32 3.50 -4.71
CA VAL A 182 -5.33 2.70 -5.42
C VAL A 182 -5.87 2.36 -6.81
N VAL A 183 -5.04 2.53 -7.83
CA VAL A 183 -5.32 2.10 -9.20
C VAL A 183 -4.14 1.29 -9.71
N VAL A 184 -4.39 0.11 -10.26
CA VAL A 184 -3.36 -0.67 -10.96
C VAL A 184 -3.50 -0.39 -12.45
N GLU A 185 -2.39 -0.03 -13.08
CA GLU A 185 -2.35 0.37 -14.48
C GLU A 185 -1.22 -0.35 -15.20
N LYS A 186 -1.47 -0.81 -16.43
CA LYS A 186 -0.41 -1.30 -17.29
C LYS A 186 0.35 -0.12 -17.86
N LEU A 187 1.64 -0.03 -17.57
CA LEU A 187 2.51 1.01 -18.12
C LEU A 187 3.35 0.42 -19.26
N PRO A 188 3.77 1.25 -20.22
CA PRO A 188 4.68 0.80 -21.27
C PRO A 188 6.08 0.51 -20.70
N ALA A 189 6.81 -0.39 -21.36
CA ALA A 189 8.20 -0.69 -21.02
C ALA A 189 9.13 0.52 -21.21
N GLU A 190 8.87 1.32 -22.24
CA GLU A 190 9.57 2.58 -22.45
C GLU A 190 9.21 3.62 -21.37
N SER A 191 10.18 4.45 -21.01
CA SER A 191 9.97 5.52 -20.04
C SER A 191 9.09 6.61 -20.65
N VAL A 192 7.90 6.82 -20.08
CA VAL A 192 6.97 7.86 -20.50
C VAL A 192 6.93 9.02 -19.51
N PRO A 193 6.81 10.27 -19.96
CA PRO A 193 6.61 11.40 -19.08
C PRO A 193 5.34 11.23 -18.22
N VAL A 194 5.51 11.45 -16.92
CA VAL A 194 4.45 11.41 -15.92
C VAL A 194 4.37 12.77 -15.24
N GLN A 195 3.18 13.35 -15.24
CA GLN A 195 2.86 14.52 -14.44
C GLN A 195 1.80 14.14 -13.42
N VAL A 196 2.05 14.50 -12.17
CA VAL A 196 1.09 14.29 -11.08
C VAL A 196 0.67 15.63 -10.52
N SER A 197 -0.64 15.81 -10.44
CA SER A 197 -1.27 16.99 -9.86
C SER A 197 -2.18 16.61 -8.70
N VAL A 198 -2.32 17.49 -7.73
CA VAL A 198 -3.29 17.36 -6.62
C VAL A 198 -4.15 18.60 -6.56
N ARG A 199 -5.33 18.50 -5.95
CA ARG A 199 -6.14 19.68 -5.67
C ARG A 199 -5.56 20.47 -4.49
N ASP A 200 -5.43 21.77 -4.66
CA ASP A 200 -5.14 22.68 -3.54
C ASP A 200 -6.42 23.02 -2.74
N ALA A 201 -6.28 23.90 -1.75
CA ALA A 201 -7.39 24.35 -0.91
C ALA A 201 -8.51 25.04 -1.73
N GLU A 202 -8.17 25.65 -2.85
CA GLU A 202 -9.09 26.34 -3.77
C GLU A 202 -9.67 25.41 -4.84
N GLN A 203 -9.39 24.10 -4.76
CA GLN A 203 -9.81 23.06 -5.71
C GLN A 203 -9.14 23.16 -7.09
N ASN A 204 -8.07 23.94 -7.24
CA ASN A 204 -7.29 24.01 -8.47
C ASN A 204 -6.29 22.85 -8.55
N TRP A 205 -6.03 22.37 -9.77
CA TRP A 205 -5.03 21.34 -10.00
C TRP A 205 -3.63 21.94 -10.02
N ARG A 206 -2.83 21.63 -9.01
CA ARG A 206 -1.42 22.01 -8.92
C ARG A 206 -0.52 20.82 -9.21
N VAL A 207 0.43 20.98 -10.12
CA VAL A 207 1.48 19.98 -10.38
C VAL A 207 2.37 19.87 -9.14
N VAL A 208 2.56 18.65 -8.65
CA VAL A 208 3.41 18.34 -7.49
C VAL A 208 4.57 17.43 -7.82
N PHE A 209 4.50 16.71 -8.93
CA PHE A 209 5.57 15.85 -9.40
C PHE A 209 5.57 15.79 -10.92
N GLN A 210 6.76 15.77 -11.51
CA GLN A 210 6.96 15.58 -12.95
C GLN A 210 8.26 14.81 -13.17
N SER A 211 8.18 13.66 -13.84
CA SER A 211 9.34 12.82 -14.15
C SER A 211 9.01 11.92 -15.36
N ALA A 212 9.76 10.85 -15.57
CA ALA A 212 9.43 9.78 -16.50
C ALA A 212 9.43 8.42 -15.78
N ILE A 213 8.47 7.56 -16.12
CA ILE A 213 8.30 6.22 -15.54
C ILE A 213 8.11 5.22 -16.68
N GLY A 214 8.87 4.12 -16.65
CA GLY A 214 8.63 2.94 -17.49
C GLY A 214 8.30 1.72 -16.63
N GLN A 215 7.97 0.60 -17.25
CA GLN A 215 7.60 -0.63 -16.55
C GLN A 215 7.95 -1.87 -17.38
N GLY A 216 9.00 -2.60 -17.01
CA GLY A 216 9.33 -3.87 -17.66
C GLY A 216 8.18 -4.89 -17.53
N ASP A 217 8.04 -5.77 -18.52
CA ASP A 217 7.00 -6.82 -18.55
C ASP A 217 7.16 -7.85 -17.42
N ASP A 218 8.37 -8.00 -16.88
CA ASP A 218 8.75 -8.84 -15.74
C ASP A 218 8.82 -8.06 -14.42
N GLU A 219 8.43 -6.79 -14.41
CA GLU A 219 8.52 -5.93 -13.24
C GLU A 219 7.13 -5.57 -12.69
N ARG A 220 7.12 -5.09 -11.45
CA ARG A 220 6.00 -4.40 -10.81
C ARG A 220 6.50 -3.13 -10.16
N SER A 221 5.71 -2.05 -10.19
CA SER A 221 6.07 -0.81 -9.49
C SER A 221 4.98 -0.34 -8.54
N ASN A 222 5.32 -0.04 -7.30
CA ASN A 222 4.47 0.73 -6.39
C ASN A 222 4.85 2.21 -6.50
N VAL A 223 3.96 3.00 -7.10
CA VAL A 223 4.15 4.44 -7.28
C VAL A 223 3.25 5.18 -6.30
N ILE A 224 3.83 5.66 -5.21
CA ILE A 224 3.08 6.10 -4.03
C ILE A 224 3.27 7.59 -3.83
N LEU A 225 2.16 8.34 -3.88
CA LEU A 225 2.11 9.72 -3.43
C LEU A 225 1.94 9.74 -1.92
N TYR A 226 2.75 10.57 -1.26
CA TYR A 226 2.68 10.81 0.17
C TYR A 226 2.94 12.28 0.47
N ARG A 227 2.49 12.72 1.65
CA ARG A 227 2.72 14.10 2.08
C ARG A 227 4.19 14.27 2.41
N ALA A 228 4.79 15.35 1.91
CA ALA A 228 6.12 15.73 2.35
C ALA A 228 6.08 16.20 3.81
N ASP A 229 7.19 15.99 4.48
CA ASP A 229 7.35 16.34 5.88
C ASP A 229 8.26 17.55 6.05
N GLY A 230 8.01 18.31 7.11
CA GLY A 230 8.75 19.53 7.43
C GLY A 230 7.86 20.76 7.54
N GLU A 231 8.43 21.83 8.10
CA GLU A 231 7.80 23.15 8.14
C GLU A 231 8.03 23.84 6.79
N GLU A 232 6.99 24.49 6.25
CA GLU A 232 7.07 25.28 5.01
C GLU A 232 7.65 24.55 3.78
N VAL A 233 7.31 23.27 3.60
CA VAL A 233 7.83 22.47 2.47
C VAL A 233 7.38 23.08 1.13
N ARG A 234 8.36 23.48 0.31
CA ARG A 234 8.14 24.03 -1.05
C ARG A 234 7.22 23.16 -1.91
N ASN A 235 7.40 21.83 -1.81
CA ASN A 235 6.57 20.82 -2.44
C ASN A 235 5.92 19.96 -1.34
N PRO A 236 4.64 20.18 -1.00
CA PRO A 236 3.98 19.52 0.13
C PRO A 236 3.62 18.05 -0.14
N VAL A 237 3.91 17.56 -1.34
CA VAL A 237 3.65 16.19 -1.78
C VAL A 237 4.91 15.66 -2.45
N LYS A 238 5.24 14.42 -2.13
CA LYS A 238 6.33 13.66 -2.73
C LYS A 238 5.80 12.36 -3.31
N LEU A 239 6.63 11.75 -4.13
CA LEU A 239 6.35 10.48 -4.78
C LEU A 239 7.54 9.56 -4.59
N ILE A 240 7.28 8.32 -4.19
CA ILE A 240 8.25 7.24 -4.20
C ILE A 240 7.84 6.22 -5.25
N ASN A 241 8.79 5.72 -6.03
CA ASN A 241 8.58 4.67 -7.03
C ASN A 241 9.43 3.46 -6.65
N LEU A 242 8.77 2.42 -6.13
CA LEU A 242 9.41 1.18 -5.70
C LEU A 242 9.17 0.11 -6.75
N ARG A 243 10.23 -0.25 -7.47
CA ARG A 243 10.20 -1.23 -8.53
C ARG A 243 10.78 -2.55 -8.07
N GLU A 244 10.08 -3.64 -8.36
CA GLU A 244 10.44 -4.99 -8.00
C GLU A 244 10.38 -5.89 -9.23
N GLN A 245 11.35 -6.81 -9.35
CA GLN A 245 11.34 -7.87 -10.34
C GLN A 245 10.38 -8.98 -9.89
N VAL A 246 9.51 -9.42 -10.78
CA VAL A 246 8.62 -10.56 -10.56
C VAL A 246 9.43 -11.80 -10.90
N ASN A 247 9.99 -12.45 -9.89
CA ASN A 247 10.63 -13.75 -10.11
C ASN A 247 9.60 -14.70 -10.72
N PRO A 248 9.85 -15.29 -11.90
CA PRO A 248 9.01 -16.37 -12.37
C PRO A 248 9.08 -17.49 -11.35
N GLU A 249 7.93 -18.09 -10.99
CA GLU A 249 7.96 -19.34 -10.23
C GLU A 249 8.91 -20.30 -10.95
N PRO A 250 9.78 -21.03 -10.23
CA PRO A 250 10.62 -22.03 -10.87
C PRO A 250 9.70 -22.99 -11.61
N VAL A 251 9.80 -22.99 -12.94
CA VAL A 251 9.05 -23.91 -13.81
C VAL A 251 9.31 -25.30 -13.24
N GLY A 252 8.27 -25.90 -12.64
CA GLY A 252 8.38 -27.20 -12.00
C GLY A 252 9.06 -28.14 -12.98
N VAL A 253 10.21 -28.68 -12.58
CA VAL A 253 10.94 -29.66 -13.37
C VAL A 253 9.97 -30.81 -13.58
N VAL A 254 9.40 -30.88 -14.78
CA VAL A 254 8.62 -32.03 -15.20
C VAL A 254 9.63 -33.16 -15.31
N THR A 255 9.74 -33.99 -14.27
CA THR A 255 10.49 -35.24 -14.35
C THR A 255 9.87 -36.06 -15.47
N PRO A 256 10.60 -36.36 -16.56
CA PRO A 256 10.09 -37.25 -17.58
C PRO A 256 9.85 -38.66 -16.99
N PRO A 257 8.90 -39.42 -17.54
CA PRO A 257 8.51 -40.74 -17.05
C PRO A 257 9.64 -41.77 -17.11
#